data_AF-A0A7W5VEI2-F1
#
_entry.id   AF-A0A7W5VEI2-F1
#
_cell.length_a   1.000
_cell.length_b   1.000
_cell.length_c   1.000
_cell.angle_alpha   90.00
_cell.angle_beta   90.00
_cell.angle_gamma   90.00
#
_symmetry.space_group_name_H-M   'P 1'
#
loop_
_entity.id
_entity.type
_entity.pdbx_description
1 polymer ?
#
loop_
_entity_poly.entity_id
_entity_poly.type
_entity_poly.pdbx_seq_one_letter_code
_entity_poly.pdbx_strand_id
1 'polypeptide(L)'
;MSRLSQWFSAKADHVHLEFIPDPGSRPLVPREGYVRLWLTEGFLAQRRSWGNDHFPALHGGLTLNFLGTQPVGFKAVSTPAWSTPGVHLDLQVSPLVPYNGGVVTVEAGLYQVTQQGPLGAAVQVLGKLAGLVGPPLATAATIAEKMSEGLEVVLEATGDQPRLGVHWSMVAPGGGGRPVQAGHLVVLDAPAPPGRLEIVEGRLRADGRPVLLDYLVLRVECREERDDPITPELEQLIRRAVEDGLRGNTESMNAIRTEAIVRAWTSSDLVPKDQRRVALLIRDEIDAARPLGVVPVERLAARMVSRDSPELKGLRLEELISGPTRRGGTWAP
;
A
#
# COMPACT_ATOMS: atom_id res chain seq x y z
N MET A 1 3.81 -22.93 -1.08
CA MET A 1 4.81 -22.06 -1.74
C MET A 1 4.19 -21.56 -3.03
N SER A 2 4.22 -20.25 -3.27
CA SER A 2 3.67 -19.64 -4.49
C SER A 2 4.42 -20.11 -5.74
N ARG A 3 3.79 -19.99 -6.90
CA ARG A 3 4.40 -20.30 -8.20
C ARG A 3 5.66 -19.46 -8.48
N LEU A 4 5.64 -18.17 -8.12
CA LEU A 4 6.79 -17.29 -8.32
C LEU A 4 7.97 -17.72 -7.44
N SER A 5 7.70 -18.13 -6.20
CA SER A 5 8.72 -18.68 -5.31
C SER A 5 9.35 -19.94 -5.91
N GLN A 6 8.53 -20.87 -6.44
CA GLN A 6 9.03 -22.07 -7.10
C GLN A 6 9.85 -21.77 -8.36
N TRP A 7 9.36 -20.85 -9.22
CA TRP A 7 10.09 -20.44 -10.42
C TRP A 7 11.43 -19.81 -10.05
N PHE A 8 11.46 -18.90 -9.07
CA PHE A 8 12.68 -18.25 -8.62
C PHE A 8 13.70 -19.28 -8.15
N SER A 9 13.29 -20.22 -7.29
CA SER A 9 14.18 -21.29 -6.84
C SER A 9 14.71 -22.20 -7.97
N ALA A 10 13.95 -22.36 -9.06
CA ALA A 10 14.32 -23.26 -10.17
C ALA A 10 15.11 -22.58 -11.31
N LYS A 11 15.03 -21.25 -11.42
CA LYS A 11 15.52 -20.52 -12.59
C LYS A 11 16.40 -19.31 -12.27
N ALA A 12 16.55 -18.88 -11.02
CA ALA A 12 17.24 -17.62 -10.71
C ALA A 12 18.75 -17.55 -11.03
N ASP A 13 19.40 -18.64 -11.46
CA ASP A 13 20.86 -18.65 -11.71
C ASP A 13 21.33 -17.67 -12.80
N HIS A 14 20.41 -17.15 -13.63
CA HIS A 14 20.70 -16.19 -14.69
C HIS A 14 20.24 -14.76 -14.38
N VAL A 15 19.65 -14.50 -13.22
CA VAL A 15 19.12 -13.18 -12.86
C VAL A 15 20.01 -12.46 -11.85
N HIS A 16 20.10 -11.14 -11.99
CA HIS A 16 20.75 -10.27 -11.01
C HIS A 16 19.67 -9.59 -10.17
N LEU A 17 19.85 -9.61 -8.85
CA LEU A 17 18.93 -9.02 -7.89
C LEU A 17 19.66 -7.99 -7.04
N GLU A 18 19.15 -6.75 -7.05
CA GLU A 18 19.73 -5.65 -6.30
C GLU A 18 18.67 -4.83 -5.59
N PHE A 19 18.94 -4.48 -4.32
CA PHE A 19 18.11 -3.54 -3.58
C PHE A 19 18.83 -2.20 -3.46
N ILE A 20 18.23 -1.15 -4.05
CA ILE A 20 18.73 0.21 -4.08
C ILE A 20 17.91 1.03 -3.05
N PRO A 21 18.45 1.33 -1.86
CA PRO A 21 17.72 2.12 -0.87
C PRO A 21 17.50 3.55 -1.37
N ASP A 22 16.34 4.13 -1.04
CA ASP A 22 16.07 5.54 -1.33
C ASP A 22 17.06 6.42 -0.55
N PRO A 23 17.57 7.54 -1.12
CA PRO A 23 18.50 8.42 -0.44
C PRO A 23 17.97 8.90 0.92
N GLY A 24 18.72 8.67 1.99
CA GLY A 24 18.34 9.06 3.34
C GLY A 24 17.23 8.22 3.98
N SER A 25 16.75 7.17 3.31
CA SER A 25 15.74 6.28 3.89
C SER A 25 16.27 5.56 5.12
N ARG A 26 15.36 5.30 6.06
CA ARG A 26 15.65 4.57 7.30
C ARG A 26 14.80 3.31 7.36
N PRO A 27 15.28 2.27 8.03
CA PRO A 27 14.46 1.12 8.35
C PRO A 27 13.18 1.51 9.09
N LEU A 28 12.05 0.91 8.69
CA LEU A 28 10.75 1.14 9.28
C LEU A 28 10.67 0.43 10.64
N VAL A 29 10.38 1.19 11.68
CA VAL A 29 10.18 0.65 13.03
C VAL A 29 8.75 0.11 13.16
N PRO A 30 8.55 -1.07 13.75
CA PRO A 30 7.22 -1.61 14.01
C PRO A 30 6.32 -0.61 14.74
N ARG A 31 5.07 -0.49 14.27
CA ARG A 31 4.01 0.38 14.79
C ARG A 31 4.29 1.89 14.65
N GLU A 32 5.27 2.27 13.84
CA GLU A 32 5.63 3.68 13.64
C GLU A 32 5.37 4.22 12.23
N GLY A 33 5.02 3.36 11.28
CA GLY A 33 4.62 3.81 9.95
C GLY A 33 3.99 2.72 9.10
N TYR A 34 3.95 3.01 7.82
CA TYR A 34 3.20 2.28 6.82
C TYR A 34 4.14 1.81 5.72
N VAL A 35 3.80 0.67 5.13
CA VAL A 35 4.47 0.12 3.96
C VAL A 35 3.46 0.00 2.82
N ARG A 36 3.93 0.28 1.61
CA ARG A 36 3.20 0.03 0.37
C ARG A 36 4.16 -0.51 -0.68
N LEU A 37 3.66 -1.39 -1.53
CA LEU A 37 4.39 -1.92 -2.67
C LEU A 37 3.89 -1.33 -3.98
N TRP A 38 4.84 -0.97 -4.84
CA TRP A 38 4.60 -0.60 -6.23
C TRP A 38 5.41 -1.50 -7.16
N LEU A 39 4.83 -1.76 -8.32
CA LEU A 39 5.51 -2.25 -9.50
C LEU A 39 5.79 -1.04 -10.39
N THR A 40 6.99 -0.46 -10.26
CA THR A 40 7.32 0.82 -10.90
C THR A 40 7.67 0.65 -12.37
N GLU A 41 8.33 -0.45 -12.74
CA GLU A 41 8.70 -0.68 -14.13
C GLU A 41 8.78 -2.17 -14.48
N GLY A 42 8.12 -2.55 -15.57
CA GLY A 42 8.32 -3.82 -16.26
C GLY A 42 8.74 -3.58 -17.69
N PHE A 43 9.91 -4.05 -18.08
CA PHE A 43 10.46 -3.81 -19.41
C PHE A 43 10.83 -5.12 -20.10
N LEU A 44 10.42 -5.24 -21.37
CA LEU A 44 10.81 -6.33 -22.27
C LEU A 44 11.70 -5.76 -23.37
N ALA A 45 12.94 -6.23 -23.47
CA ALA A 45 13.88 -5.86 -24.51
C ALA A 45 13.37 -6.25 -25.90
N GLN A 46 12.67 -7.39 -26.01
CA GLN A 46 12.09 -7.85 -27.26
C GLN A 46 10.59 -7.58 -27.36
N ARG A 47 10.24 -6.44 -27.96
CA ARG A 47 8.84 -6.02 -28.19
C ARG A 47 8.08 -6.80 -29.27
N ARG A 48 8.77 -7.54 -30.15
CA ARG A 48 8.17 -8.31 -31.25
C ARG A 48 8.97 -9.56 -31.55
N SER A 49 8.29 -10.68 -31.76
CA SER A 49 8.89 -11.88 -32.34
C SER A 49 7.90 -12.55 -33.28
N TRP A 50 8.37 -12.97 -34.46
CA TRP A 50 7.56 -13.69 -35.45
C TRP A 50 6.24 -12.97 -35.82
N GLY A 51 6.27 -11.64 -35.95
CA GLY A 51 5.11 -10.83 -36.29
C GLY A 51 4.13 -10.56 -35.14
N ASN A 52 4.34 -11.17 -33.96
CA ASN A 52 3.53 -10.93 -32.77
C ASN A 52 4.13 -9.83 -31.90
N ASP A 53 3.31 -8.86 -31.53
CA ASP A 53 3.67 -7.84 -30.55
C ASP A 53 3.58 -8.40 -29.13
N HIS A 54 4.60 -8.09 -28.34
CA HIS A 54 4.78 -8.53 -26.97
C HIS A 54 4.58 -7.36 -26.03
N PHE A 55 3.76 -7.60 -25.02
CA PHE A 55 3.44 -6.62 -24.00
C PHE A 55 3.83 -7.16 -22.63
N PRO A 56 4.41 -6.30 -21.76
CA PRO A 56 4.66 -6.70 -20.39
C PRO A 56 3.33 -6.82 -19.65
N ALA A 57 3.13 -7.96 -18.99
CA ALA A 57 2.12 -8.14 -17.96
C ALA A 57 2.83 -8.36 -16.63
N LEU A 58 2.56 -7.48 -15.67
CA LEU A 58 3.11 -7.51 -14.33
C LEU A 58 2.15 -8.19 -13.37
N HIS A 59 2.73 -8.97 -12.46
CA HIS A 59 2.06 -9.52 -11.29
C HIS A 59 2.88 -9.14 -10.07
N GLY A 60 2.24 -8.63 -9.03
CA GLY A 60 2.87 -8.24 -7.79
C GLY A 60 2.06 -8.69 -6.60
N GLY A 61 2.74 -8.97 -5.50
CA GLY A 61 2.16 -9.42 -4.25
C GLY A 61 2.94 -8.90 -3.04
N LEU A 62 2.21 -8.51 -2.01
CA LEU A 62 2.73 -8.11 -0.71
C LEU A 62 2.01 -8.92 0.37
N THR A 63 2.75 -9.68 1.17
CA THR A 63 2.22 -10.44 2.29
C THR A 63 2.86 -9.97 3.59
N LEU A 64 2.05 -9.63 4.58
CA LEU A 64 2.49 -9.25 5.91
C LEU A 64 2.12 -10.35 6.92
N ASN A 65 3.14 -10.92 7.57
CA ASN A 65 2.99 -11.95 8.58
C ASN A 65 3.27 -11.35 9.96
N PHE A 66 2.21 -11.08 10.73
CA PHE A 66 2.32 -10.61 12.11
C PHE A 66 2.19 -11.79 13.08
N LEU A 67 2.80 -11.66 14.26
CA LEU A 67 2.73 -12.69 15.30
C LEU A 67 1.28 -12.86 15.77
N GLY A 68 0.76 -14.09 15.67
CA GLY A 68 -0.55 -14.46 16.22
C GLY A 68 -1.76 -14.01 15.41
N THR A 69 -1.57 -13.49 14.19
CA THR A 69 -2.67 -13.16 13.27
C THR A 69 -2.54 -13.94 11.98
N GLN A 70 -3.64 -14.04 11.22
CA GLN A 70 -3.56 -14.52 9.84
C GLN A 70 -2.69 -13.56 9.01
N PRO A 71 -1.91 -14.08 8.05
CA PRO A 71 -1.23 -13.29 7.04
C PRO A 71 -2.20 -12.34 6.33
N VAL A 72 -1.75 -11.12 6.06
CA VAL A 72 -2.50 -10.15 5.24
C VAL A 72 -1.81 -10.04 3.89
N GLY A 73 -2.49 -10.47 2.83
CA GLY A 73 -1.95 -10.48 1.47
C GLY A 73 -2.66 -9.49 0.54
N PHE A 74 -1.88 -8.81 -0.30
CA PHE A 74 -2.36 -8.00 -1.43
C PHE A 74 -1.72 -8.54 -2.69
N LYS A 75 -2.48 -8.71 -3.77
CA LYS A 75 -1.91 -9.00 -5.09
C LYS A 75 -2.55 -8.10 -6.13
N ALA A 76 -1.77 -7.73 -7.14
CA ALA A 76 -2.20 -6.92 -8.27
C ALA A 76 -1.64 -7.51 -9.57
N VAL A 77 -2.40 -7.31 -10.65
CA VAL A 77 -2.02 -7.70 -12.01
C VAL A 77 -2.25 -6.51 -12.92
N SER A 78 -1.26 -6.14 -13.71
CA SER A 78 -1.43 -5.09 -14.71
C SER A 78 -2.25 -5.61 -15.88
N THR A 79 -3.15 -4.78 -16.41
CA THR A 79 -3.61 -4.97 -17.79
C THR A 79 -2.60 -4.32 -18.74
N PRO A 80 -2.13 -5.04 -19.77
CA PRO A 80 -1.23 -4.46 -20.75
C PRO A 80 -1.94 -3.34 -21.49
N ALA A 81 -1.27 -2.19 -21.60
CA ALA A 81 -1.67 -1.15 -22.53
C ALA A 81 -1.29 -1.63 -23.94
N TRP A 82 -2.26 -2.19 -24.67
CA TRP A 82 -2.05 -2.72 -26.03
C TRP A 82 -1.58 -1.67 -27.05
N SER A 83 -1.55 -0.39 -26.67
CA SER A 83 -1.03 0.72 -27.47
C SER A 83 0.46 1.04 -27.23
N THR A 84 1.06 0.55 -26.14
CA THR A 84 2.45 0.89 -25.76
C THR A 84 3.25 -0.39 -25.51
N PRO A 85 3.83 -1.00 -26.57
CA PRO A 85 4.58 -2.24 -26.43
C PRO A 85 5.88 -2.01 -25.65
N GLY A 86 6.22 -2.96 -24.78
CA GLY A 86 7.53 -3.07 -24.14
C GLY A 86 7.73 -2.37 -22.78
N VAL A 87 6.80 -1.55 -22.28
CA VAL A 87 6.91 -0.95 -20.94
C VAL A 87 5.57 -0.85 -20.21
N HIS A 88 5.58 -1.13 -18.89
CA HIS A 88 4.48 -0.83 -17.97
C HIS A 88 5.03 -0.08 -16.75
N LEU A 89 4.32 0.94 -16.28
CA LEU A 89 4.78 1.84 -15.22
C LEU A 89 3.75 1.98 -14.10
N ASP A 90 4.25 2.18 -12.88
CA ASP A 90 3.52 2.67 -11.69
C ASP A 90 2.22 1.93 -11.34
N LEU A 91 2.26 0.61 -11.29
CA LEU A 91 1.15 -0.19 -10.76
C LEU A 91 1.23 -0.26 -9.23
N GLN A 92 0.23 0.29 -8.55
CA GLN A 92 0.08 0.13 -7.10
C GLN A 92 -0.34 -1.30 -6.76
N VAL A 93 0.45 -2.01 -5.94
CA VAL A 93 0.17 -3.40 -5.56
C VAL A 93 -0.65 -3.49 -4.28
N SER A 94 -0.40 -2.60 -3.32
CA SER A 94 -1.10 -2.56 -2.03
C SER A 94 -1.53 -1.14 -1.69
N PRO A 95 -2.54 -0.94 -0.83
CA PRO A 95 -2.69 0.33 -0.12
C PRO A 95 -1.52 0.56 0.84
N LEU A 96 -1.50 1.69 1.53
CA LEU A 96 -0.63 1.88 2.69
C LEU A 96 -1.13 1.01 3.84
N VAL A 97 -0.27 0.10 4.30
CA VAL A 97 -0.58 -0.87 5.35
C VAL A 97 0.26 -0.55 6.59
N PRO A 98 -0.34 -0.44 7.80
CA PRO A 98 0.42 -0.30 9.04
C PRO A 98 1.42 -1.45 9.23
N TYR A 99 2.70 -1.13 9.39
CA TYR A 99 3.71 -2.14 9.68
C TYR A 99 3.78 -2.40 11.17
N ASN A 100 3.15 -3.48 11.66
CA ASN A 100 3.14 -3.84 13.09
C ASN A 100 4.30 -4.76 13.53
N GLY A 101 5.30 -4.97 12.66
CA GLY A 101 6.39 -5.93 12.87
C GLY A 101 6.24 -7.20 12.04
N GLY A 102 7.02 -8.23 12.37
CA GLY A 102 6.99 -9.50 11.63
C GLY A 102 7.67 -9.43 10.26
N VAL A 103 7.26 -10.33 9.35
CA VAL A 103 7.88 -10.51 8.03
C VAL A 103 7.01 -9.86 6.96
N VAL A 104 7.64 -9.04 6.12
CA VAL A 104 7.05 -8.50 4.89
C VAL A 104 7.65 -9.27 3.72
N THR A 105 6.82 -10.08 3.07
CA THR A 105 7.20 -10.85 1.88
C THR A 105 6.65 -10.16 0.64
N VAL A 106 7.54 -9.93 -0.33
CA VAL A 106 7.24 -9.38 -1.64
C VAL A 106 7.41 -10.48 -2.67
N GLU A 107 6.44 -10.63 -3.54
CA GLU A 107 6.50 -11.51 -4.70
C GLU A 107 6.14 -10.72 -5.94
N ALA A 108 6.86 -10.92 -7.04
CA ALA A 108 6.46 -10.33 -8.30
C ALA A 108 6.99 -11.09 -9.50
N GLY A 109 6.32 -10.90 -10.64
CA GLY A 109 6.68 -11.50 -11.90
C GLY A 109 6.40 -10.57 -13.08
N LEU A 110 7.31 -10.63 -14.05
CA LEU A 110 7.14 -10.06 -15.38
C LEU A 110 6.80 -11.20 -16.34
N TYR A 111 5.69 -11.06 -17.04
CA TYR A 111 5.25 -11.98 -18.07
C TYR A 111 5.28 -11.28 -19.42
N GLN A 112 5.55 -12.08 -20.45
CA GLN A 112 5.42 -11.66 -21.84
C GLN A 112 4.09 -12.15 -22.38
N VAL A 113 3.22 -11.23 -22.82
CA VAL A 113 1.90 -11.58 -23.35
C VAL A 113 1.72 -11.10 -24.78
N THR A 114 0.93 -11.84 -25.54
CA THR A 114 0.42 -11.44 -26.86
C THR A 114 -1.06 -11.13 -26.77
N GLN A 115 -1.56 -10.20 -27.60
CA GLN A 115 -2.96 -9.76 -27.55
C GLN A 115 -3.98 -10.88 -27.79
N GLN A 116 -3.62 -11.87 -28.60
CA GLN A 116 -4.46 -13.01 -28.95
C GLN A 116 -4.12 -14.28 -28.14
N GLY A 117 -3.20 -14.19 -27.18
CA GLY A 117 -2.76 -15.33 -26.37
C GLY A 117 -3.70 -15.64 -25.20
N PRO A 118 -3.69 -16.89 -24.68
CA PRO A 118 -4.50 -17.30 -23.52
C PRO A 118 -4.30 -16.40 -22.29
N LEU A 119 -3.06 -16.01 -22.03
CA LEU A 119 -2.73 -15.12 -20.91
C LEU A 119 -3.24 -13.68 -21.12
N GLY A 120 -3.31 -13.20 -22.37
CA GLY A 120 -3.90 -11.90 -22.69
C GLY A 120 -5.38 -11.84 -22.30
N ALA A 121 -6.15 -12.89 -22.62
CA ALA A 121 -7.57 -12.98 -22.24
C ALA A 121 -7.77 -13.08 -20.72
N ALA A 122 -6.95 -13.89 -20.05
CA ALA A 122 -6.94 -14.02 -18.60
C ALA A 122 -6.71 -12.69 -17.88
N VAL A 123 -5.67 -11.96 -18.28
CA VAL A 123 -5.30 -10.69 -17.67
C VAL A 123 -6.38 -9.63 -17.86
N GLN A 124 -7.10 -9.63 -18.99
CA GLN A 124 -8.24 -8.73 -19.20
C GLN A 124 -9.41 -9.01 -18.25
N VAL A 125 -9.72 -10.28 -17.98
CA VAL A 125 -10.77 -10.64 -17.02
C VAL A 125 -10.36 -10.21 -15.61
N LEU A 126 -9.12 -10.46 -15.23
CA LEU A 126 -8.61 -10.16 -13.89
C LEU A 126 -8.44 -8.66 -13.64
N GLY A 127 -8.05 -7.89 -14.65
CA GLY A 127 -8.00 -6.43 -14.56
C GLY A 127 -9.34 -5.80 -14.21
N LYS A 128 -10.46 -6.40 -14.64
CA LYS A 128 -11.81 -5.93 -14.28
C LYS A 128 -12.17 -6.21 -12.82
N LEU A 129 -11.57 -7.22 -12.20
CA LEU A 129 -11.78 -7.56 -10.80
C LEU A 129 -10.92 -6.71 -9.85
N ALA A 130 -9.78 -6.19 -10.33
CA ALA A 130 -8.87 -5.37 -9.52
C ALA A 130 -9.54 -4.11 -8.93
N GLY A 131 -10.60 -3.60 -9.56
CA GLY A 131 -11.39 -2.46 -9.06
C GLY A 131 -12.27 -2.76 -7.84
N LEU A 132 -12.32 -4.01 -7.35
CA LEU A 132 -13.19 -4.42 -6.24
C LEU A 132 -12.51 -4.37 -4.86
N VAL A 133 -11.21 -4.08 -4.81
CA VAL A 133 -10.46 -3.98 -3.55
C VAL A 133 -10.64 -2.58 -2.96
N GLY A 134 -11.32 -2.49 -1.82
CA GLY A 134 -11.55 -1.24 -1.09
C GLY A 134 -11.52 -1.44 0.43
N PRO A 135 -11.57 -0.35 1.22
CA PRO A 135 -11.64 -0.41 2.68
C PRO A 135 -12.85 -1.23 3.17
N PRO A 136 -12.78 -1.88 4.35
CA PRO A 136 -11.65 -1.95 5.29
C PRO A 136 -10.58 -2.97 4.87
N LEU A 137 -9.35 -2.82 5.39
CA LEU A 137 -8.19 -3.63 4.97
C LEU A 137 -8.40 -5.14 5.14
N ALA A 138 -9.11 -5.55 6.19
CA ALA A 138 -9.41 -6.97 6.44
C ALA A 138 -10.28 -7.57 5.32
N THR A 139 -11.26 -6.83 4.82
CA THR A 139 -12.11 -7.26 3.70
C THR A 139 -11.35 -7.24 2.38
N ALA A 140 -10.53 -6.21 2.16
CA ALA A 140 -9.62 -6.13 1.02
C ALA A 140 -8.71 -7.35 0.93
N ALA A 141 -8.14 -7.79 2.05
CA ALA A 141 -7.24 -8.94 2.11
C ALA A 141 -7.94 -10.25 1.70
N THR A 142 -9.15 -10.52 2.21
CA THR A 142 -9.91 -11.72 1.84
C THR A 142 -10.31 -11.74 0.36
N ILE A 143 -10.66 -10.58 -0.22
CA ILE A 143 -10.96 -10.47 -1.65
C ILE A 143 -9.69 -10.69 -2.48
N ALA A 144 -8.59 -10.04 -2.10
CA ALA A 144 -7.30 -10.18 -2.75
C ALA A 144 -6.80 -11.64 -2.73
N GLU A 145 -6.99 -12.36 -1.62
CA GLU A 145 -6.64 -13.78 -1.50
C GLU A 145 -7.40 -14.65 -2.50
N LYS A 146 -8.74 -14.55 -2.56
CA LYS A 146 -9.54 -15.33 -3.53
C LYS A 146 -9.22 -15.00 -4.98
N MET A 147 -8.97 -13.73 -5.28
CA MET A 147 -8.54 -13.31 -6.62
C MET A 147 -7.17 -13.88 -6.98
N SER A 148 -6.28 -13.97 -5.99
CA SER A 148 -4.94 -14.51 -6.16
C SER A 148 -4.97 -16.01 -6.48
N GLU A 149 -5.80 -16.77 -5.78
CA GLU A 149 -6.01 -18.20 -6.07
C GLU A 149 -6.54 -18.40 -7.49
N GLY A 150 -7.53 -17.60 -7.90
CA GLY A 150 -8.06 -17.63 -9.26
C GLY A 150 -7.01 -17.29 -10.32
N LEU A 151 -6.16 -16.28 -10.07
CA LEU A 151 -5.04 -15.95 -10.95
C LEU A 151 -4.05 -17.10 -11.08
N GLU A 152 -3.65 -17.73 -9.97
CA GLU A 152 -2.72 -18.85 -9.98
C GLU A 152 -3.24 -20.01 -10.84
N VAL A 153 -4.52 -20.38 -10.69
CA VAL A 153 -5.17 -21.42 -11.50
C VAL A 153 -5.16 -21.06 -12.99
N VAL A 154 -5.46 -19.81 -13.34
CA VAL A 154 -5.49 -19.37 -14.73
C VAL A 154 -4.08 -19.36 -15.33
N LEU A 155 -3.10 -18.83 -14.59
CA LEU A 155 -1.70 -18.85 -15.01
C LEU A 155 -1.21 -20.28 -15.20
N GLU A 156 -1.56 -21.21 -14.32
CA GLU A 156 -1.21 -22.64 -14.46
C GLU A 156 -1.84 -23.24 -15.72
N ALA A 157 -3.13 -22.99 -15.96
CA ALA A 157 -3.83 -23.49 -17.13
C ALA A 157 -3.26 -22.98 -18.46
N THR A 158 -2.71 -21.75 -18.48
CA THR A 158 -2.08 -21.20 -19.70
C THR A 158 -0.72 -21.82 -20.03
N GLY A 159 -0.03 -22.41 -19.04
CA GLY A 159 1.34 -22.90 -19.20
C GLY A 159 2.42 -21.80 -19.33
N ASP A 160 2.04 -20.53 -19.42
CA ASP A 160 2.96 -19.41 -19.60
C ASP A 160 3.82 -19.19 -18.35
N GLN A 161 5.14 -19.18 -18.50
CA GLN A 161 6.09 -18.94 -17.41
C GLN A 161 6.47 -17.46 -17.30
N PRO A 162 6.76 -16.96 -16.08
CA PRO A 162 7.32 -15.63 -15.95
C PRO A 162 8.67 -15.54 -16.65
N ARG A 163 8.94 -14.40 -17.29
CA ARG A 163 10.25 -14.02 -17.82
C ARG A 163 11.21 -13.71 -16.68
N LEU A 164 10.74 -12.89 -15.74
CA LEU A 164 11.44 -12.59 -14.50
C LEU A 164 10.49 -12.78 -13.33
N GLY A 165 11.06 -13.17 -12.19
CA GLY A 165 10.34 -13.36 -10.96
C GLY A 165 11.21 -13.03 -9.76
N VAL A 166 10.58 -12.67 -8.66
CA VAL A 166 11.26 -12.43 -7.39
C VAL A 166 10.39 -12.88 -6.24
N HIS A 167 11.05 -13.47 -5.23
CA HIS A 167 10.49 -13.71 -3.91
C HIS A 167 11.48 -13.13 -2.89
N TRP A 168 11.08 -12.08 -2.19
CA TRP A 168 11.95 -11.31 -1.30
C TRP A 168 11.28 -11.12 0.05
N SER A 169 12.02 -11.35 1.14
CA SER A 169 11.48 -11.17 2.50
C SER A 169 12.29 -10.13 3.27
N MET A 170 11.58 -9.26 3.97
CA MET A 170 12.10 -8.20 4.83
C MET A 170 11.53 -8.35 6.24
N VAL A 171 12.28 -7.88 7.23
CA VAL A 171 11.93 -8.01 8.66
C VAL A 171 12.19 -6.70 9.39
N ALA A 172 11.83 -6.66 10.68
CA ALA A 172 12.15 -5.52 11.52
C ALA A 172 13.67 -5.38 11.70
N PRO A 173 14.19 -4.15 11.96
CA PRO A 173 15.58 -3.94 12.31
C PRO A 173 16.03 -4.86 13.46
N GLY A 174 17.20 -5.49 13.32
CA GLY A 174 17.74 -6.42 14.32
C GLY A 174 17.24 -7.87 14.21
N GLY A 175 16.31 -8.18 13.30
CA GLY A 175 15.72 -9.52 13.11
C GLY A 175 16.54 -10.51 12.27
N GLY A 176 17.82 -10.26 12.02
CA GLY A 176 18.71 -11.15 11.25
C GLY A 176 18.52 -11.16 9.72
N GLY A 177 17.51 -10.46 9.19
CA GLY A 177 17.24 -10.31 7.76
C GLY A 177 17.38 -8.87 7.25
N ARG A 178 17.01 -8.65 5.98
CA ARG A 178 16.95 -7.30 5.38
C ARG A 178 15.89 -6.48 6.10
N PRO A 179 16.19 -5.27 6.59
CA PRO A 179 15.17 -4.43 7.21
C PRO A 179 14.11 -4.01 6.18
N VAL A 180 12.85 -3.88 6.62
CA VAL A 180 11.82 -3.16 5.84
C VAL A 180 12.26 -1.71 5.71
N GLN A 181 12.58 -1.26 4.50
CA GLN A 181 13.13 0.07 4.24
C GLN A 181 12.67 0.57 2.87
N ALA A 182 12.48 1.89 2.74
CA ALA A 182 12.13 2.47 1.45
C ALA A 182 13.27 2.35 0.43
N GLY A 183 12.94 1.92 -0.78
CA GLY A 183 13.90 1.67 -1.84
C GLY A 183 13.30 0.89 -3.01
N HIS A 184 14.17 0.51 -3.93
CA HIS A 184 13.81 -0.19 -5.15
C HIS A 184 14.47 -1.57 -5.20
N LEU A 185 13.68 -2.60 -5.49
CA LEU A 185 14.16 -3.95 -5.77
C LEU A 185 14.20 -4.14 -7.29
N VAL A 186 15.39 -4.36 -7.82
CA VAL A 186 15.66 -4.50 -9.26
C VAL A 186 15.99 -5.95 -9.56
N VAL A 187 15.31 -6.52 -10.55
CA VAL A 187 15.58 -7.84 -11.12
C VAL A 187 15.97 -7.65 -12.58
N LEU A 188 17.14 -8.14 -12.99
CA LEU A 188 17.60 -8.10 -14.38
C LEU A 188 17.69 -9.51 -14.95
N ASP A 189 17.36 -9.66 -16.23
CA ASP A 189 17.66 -10.85 -17.03
C ASP A 189 19.13 -10.89 -17.47
N ALA A 190 20.03 -10.89 -16.49
CA ALA A 190 21.47 -11.04 -16.67
C ALA A 190 22.13 -11.44 -15.35
N PRO A 191 23.24 -12.21 -15.38
CA PRO A 191 23.95 -12.63 -14.17
C PRO A 191 24.69 -11.47 -13.47
N ALA A 192 24.91 -10.36 -14.17
CA ALA A 192 25.56 -9.17 -13.64
C ALA A 192 24.97 -7.91 -14.30
N PRO A 193 24.94 -6.77 -13.59
CA PRO A 193 24.41 -5.54 -14.15
C PRO A 193 25.37 -4.97 -15.20
N PRO A 194 24.86 -4.29 -16.24
CA PRO A 194 25.68 -3.71 -17.31
C PRO A 194 26.48 -2.47 -16.88
N GLY A 195 26.33 -2.03 -15.63
CA GLY A 195 26.90 -0.82 -15.05
C GLY A 195 26.36 -0.59 -13.64
N ARG A 196 26.65 0.56 -13.04
CA ARG A 196 26.06 0.93 -11.74
C ARG A 196 24.57 1.23 -11.92
N LEU A 197 23.74 0.47 -11.22
CA LEU A 197 22.28 0.64 -11.26
C LEU A 197 21.85 1.84 -10.43
N GLU A 198 21.00 2.68 -11.02
CA GLU A 198 20.44 3.87 -10.39
C GLU A 198 18.99 4.07 -10.84
N ILE A 199 18.17 4.64 -9.96
CA ILE A 199 16.80 5.06 -10.31
C ILE A 199 16.82 6.56 -10.57
N VAL A 200 16.52 6.94 -11.81
CA VAL A 200 16.49 8.34 -12.26
C VAL A 200 15.11 8.63 -12.81
N GLU A 201 14.41 9.59 -12.22
CA GLU A 201 13.04 9.95 -12.60
C GLU A 201 12.07 8.74 -12.62
N GLY A 202 12.23 7.83 -11.65
CA GLY A 202 11.41 6.63 -11.52
C GLY A 202 11.76 5.50 -12.49
N ARG A 203 12.84 5.64 -13.27
CA ARG A 203 13.26 4.68 -14.31
C ARG A 203 14.62 4.08 -13.99
N LEU A 204 14.79 2.80 -14.34
CA LEU A 204 16.08 2.14 -14.16
C LEU A 204 17.11 2.62 -15.19
N ARG A 205 18.29 2.99 -14.69
CA ARG A 205 19.47 3.33 -15.50
C ARG A 205 20.68 2.53 -15.05
N ALA A 206 21.61 2.30 -15.97
CA ALA A 206 22.95 1.81 -15.69
C ALA A 206 23.97 2.83 -16.20
N ASP A 207 24.80 3.38 -15.31
CA ASP A 207 25.77 4.45 -15.62
C ASP A 207 25.14 5.62 -16.39
N GLY A 208 23.93 6.04 -15.97
CA GLY A 208 23.15 7.11 -16.59
C GLY A 208 22.45 6.75 -17.92
N ARG A 209 22.59 5.52 -18.42
CA ARG A 209 21.96 5.06 -19.67
C ARG A 209 20.76 4.16 -19.40
N PRO A 210 19.73 4.13 -20.28
CA PRO A 210 18.64 3.17 -20.15
C PRO A 210 19.18 1.73 -20.24
N VAL A 211 18.62 0.84 -19.41
CA VAL A 211 18.89 -0.59 -19.47
C VAL A 211 18.13 -1.21 -20.65
N LEU A 212 18.79 -2.06 -21.44
CA LEU A 212 18.26 -2.66 -22.68
C LEU A 212 18.08 -4.18 -22.56
N LEU A 213 17.95 -4.69 -21.34
CA LEU A 213 17.70 -6.09 -21.00
C LEU A 213 16.25 -6.22 -20.52
N ASP A 214 15.70 -7.43 -20.40
CA ASP A 214 14.46 -7.61 -19.66
C ASP A 214 14.72 -7.26 -18.18
N TYR A 215 13.82 -6.47 -17.58
CA TYR A 215 13.93 -6.14 -16.16
C TYR A 215 12.60 -5.83 -15.48
N LEU A 216 12.60 -6.00 -14.17
CA LEU A 216 11.49 -5.72 -13.27
C LEU A 216 11.99 -4.84 -12.11
N VAL A 217 11.29 -3.73 -11.86
CA VAL A 217 11.56 -2.83 -10.75
C VAL A 217 10.33 -2.76 -9.85
N LEU A 218 10.55 -3.02 -8.56
CA LEU A 218 9.58 -2.79 -7.51
C LEU A 218 10.03 -1.65 -6.62
N ARG A 219 9.10 -0.86 -6.11
CA ARG A 219 9.39 0.14 -5.07
C ARG A 219 8.68 -0.25 -3.79
N VAL A 220 9.48 -0.43 -2.75
CA VAL A 220 9.01 -0.49 -1.37
C VAL A 220 8.91 0.96 -0.89
N GLU A 221 7.70 1.43 -0.69
CA GLU A 221 7.46 2.75 -0.11
C GLU A 221 7.22 2.59 1.39
N CYS A 222 7.95 3.35 2.19
CA CYS A 222 7.68 3.50 3.62
C CYS A 222 7.26 4.94 3.90
N ARG A 223 6.17 5.12 4.66
CA ARG A 223 5.74 6.43 5.12
C ARG A 223 5.54 6.44 6.62
N GLU A 224 5.84 7.56 7.24
CA GLU A 224 5.49 7.79 8.64
C GLU A 224 4.00 8.09 8.82
N GLU A 225 3.41 8.76 7.83
CA GLU A 225 2.02 9.22 7.84
C GLU A 225 1.32 8.83 6.53
N ARG A 226 0.03 8.52 6.65
CA ARG A 226 -0.85 8.35 5.50
C ARG A 226 -1.53 9.67 5.14
N ASP A 227 -1.81 9.85 3.86
CA ASP A 227 -2.48 11.03 3.29
C ASP A 227 -4.02 10.94 3.34
N ASP A 228 -4.56 9.75 3.60
CA ASP A 228 -5.98 9.42 3.69
C ASP A 228 -6.41 8.87 5.08
N PRO A 229 -6.16 9.60 6.17
CA PRO A 229 -6.33 9.08 7.54
C PRO A 229 -7.80 8.93 8.00
N ILE A 230 -8.74 9.57 7.30
CA ILE A 230 -10.19 9.46 7.57
C ILE A 230 -10.79 8.48 6.56
N THR A 231 -11.24 7.31 7.03
CA THR A 231 -11.93 6.34 6.16
C THR A 231 -13.35 6.80 5.83
N PRO A 232 -13.96 6.29 4.75
CA PRO A 232 -15.35 6.63 4.40
C PRO A 232 -16.35 6.37 5.54
N GLU A 233 -16.14 5.32 6.34
CA GLU A 233 -16.98 5.01 7.49
C GLU A 233 -16.84 6.06 8.60
N LEU A 234 -15.61 6.50 8.89
CA LEU A 234 -15.38 7.58 9.86
C LEU A 234 -15.99 8.89 9.36
N GLU A 235 -15.87 9.18 8.06
CA GLU A 235 -16.47 10.37 7.43
C GLU A 235 -18.01 10.36 7.57
N GLN A 236 -18.65 9.20 7.39
CA GLN A 236 -20.09 9.04 7.61
C GLN A 236 -20.49 9.27 9.07
N LEU A 237 -19.72 8.75 10.03
CA LEU A 237 -19.98 8.97 11.46
C LEU A 237 -19.84 10.45 11.83
N ILE A 238 -18.81 11.14 11.33
CA ILE A 238 -18.62 12.58 11.53
C ILE A 238 -19.83 13.35 10.99
N ARG A 239 -20.21 13.12 9.72
CA ARG A 239 -21.36 13.79 9.09
C ARG A 239 -22.64 13.59 9.89
N ARG A 240 -22.94 12.36 10.29
CA ARG A 240 -24.15 12.04 11.08
C ARG A 240 -24.15 12.72 12.45
N ALA A 241 -23.01 12.72 13.15
CA ALA A 241 -22.90 13.41 14.43
C ALA A 241 -23.16 14.91 14.28
N VAL A 242 -22.56 15.54 13.27
CA VAL A 242 -22.76 16.96 12.97
C VAL A 242 -24.23 17.25 12.64
N GLU A 243 -24.86 16.46 11.77
CA GLU A 243 -26.28 16.62 11.42
C GLU A 243 -27.20 16.55 12.64
N ASP A 244 -26.99 15.61 13.55
CA ASP A 244 -27.79 15.50 14.77
C ASP A 244 -27.54 16.66 15.73
N GLY A 245 -26.29 17.15 15.81
CA GLY A 245 -25.96 18.37 16.54
C GLY A 245 -26.71 19.59 16.01
N LEU A 246 -26.78 19.76 14.69
CA LEU A 246 -27.51 20.84 14.04
C LEU A 246 -29.03 20.77 14.25
N ARG A 247 -29.57 19.55 14.41
CA ARG A 247 -30.99 19.33 14.76
C ARG A 247 -31.28 19.53 16.25
N GLY A 248 -30.27 19.80 17.09
CA GLY A 248 -30.39 19.92 18.54
C GLY A 248 -30.40 18.58 19.28
N ASN A 249 -30.23 17.45 18.58
CA ASN A 249 -30.25 16.09 19.13
C ASN A 249 -28.91 15.77 19.82
N THR A 250 -28.62 16.47 20.91
CA THR A 250 -27.30 16.47 21.57
C THR A 250 -26.90 15.09 22.11
N GLU A 251 -27.86 14.31 22.60
CA GLU A 251 -27.60 12.95 23.09
C GLU A 251 -27.14 12.02 21.95
N SER A 252 -27.86 12.03 20.82
CA SER A 252 -27.51 11.23 19.64
C SER A 252 -26.16 11.64 19.06
N MET A 253 -25.92 12.95 18.93
CA MET A 253 -24.62 13.48 18.51
C MET A 253 -23.48 12.97 19.42
N ASN A 254 -23.65 13.00 20.75
CA ASN A 254 -22.62 12.53 21.68
C ASN A 254 -22.36 11.02 21.57
N ALA A 255 -23.41 10.23 21.32
CA ALA A 255 -23.28 8.79 21.10
C ALA A 255 -22.49 8.49 19.82
N ILE A 256 -22.84 9.13 18.69
CA ILE A 256 -22.16 8.95 17.40
C ILE A 256 -20.71 9.47 17.47
N ARG A 257 -20.49 10.60 18.14
CA ARG A 257 -19.15 11.13 18.42
C ARG A 257 -18.28 10.12 19.16
N THR A 258 -18.82 9.51 20.22
CA THR A 258 -18.12 8.48 21.00
C THR A 258 -17.78 7.27 20.13
N GLU A 259 -18.73 6.81 19.31
CA GLU A 259 -18.51 5.73 18.35
C GLU A 259 -17.37 6.05 17.37
N ALA A 260 -17.38 7.25 16.77
CA ALA A 260 -16.37 7.69 15.81
C ALA A 260 -14.96 7.74 16.43
N ILE A 261 -14.85 8.30 17.65
CA ILE A 261 -13.59 8.38 18.41
C ILE A 261 -13.07 6.99 18.73
N VAL A 262 -13.92 6.10 19.26
CA VAL A 262 -13.52 4.71 19.58
C VAL A 262 -13.08 3.99 18.32
N ARG A 263 -13.83 4.12 17.22
CA ARG A 263 -13.51 3.48 15.94
C ARG A 263 -12.14 3.89 15.41
N ALA A 264 -11.83 5.19 15.45
CA ALA A 264 -10.52 5.69 15.05
C ALA A 264 -9.41 5.20 15.99
N TRP A 265 -9.65 5.24 17.31
CA TRP A 265 -8.70 4.83 18.32
C TRP A 265 -8.31 3.34 18.23
N THR A 266 -9.27 2.48 17.86
CA THR A 266 -9.06 1.03 17.74
C THR A 266 -8.85 0.57 16.30
N SER A 267 -8.65 1.49 15.34
CA SER A 267 -8.52 1.14 13.93
C SER A 267 -7.26 0.33 13.66
N SER A 268 -7.41 -0.86 13.06
CA SER A 268 -6.29 -1.67 12.56
C SER A 268 -5.58 -1.06 11.35
N ASP A 269 -6.21 -0.07 10.71
CA ASP A 269 -5.72 0.57 9.49
C ASP A 269 -4.82 1.79 9.81
N LEU A 270 -4.65 2.09 11.09
CA LEU A 270 -3.82 3.19 11.60
C LEU A 270 -2.75 2.67 12.56
N VAL A 271 -1.55 3.25 12.49
CA VAL A 271 -0.55 3.03 13.52
C VAL A 271 -0.94 3.75 14.82
N PRO A 272 -0.48 3.31 16.01
CA PRO A 272 -0.91 3.87 17.30
C PRO A 272 -0.80 5.39 17.45
N LYS A 273 0.22 6.02 16.87
CA LYS A 273 0.34 7.49 16.88
C LYS A 273 -0.79 8.14 16.08
N ASP A 274 -1.14 7.59 14.93
CA ASP A 274 -2.18 8.14 14.07
C ASP A 274 -3.58 7.80 14.58
N GLN A 275 -3.80 6.65 15.21
CA GLN A 275 -5.04 6.35 15.95
C GLN A 275 -5.42 7.50 16.88
N ARG A 276 -4.45 8.00 17.66
CA ARG A 276 -4.64 9.13 18.59
C ARG A 276 -4.90 10.44 17.86
N ARG A 277 -4.12 10.75 16.83
CA ARG A 277 -4.26 11.98 16.03
C ARG A 277 -5.62 12.06 15.35
N VAL A 278 -6.07 10.96 14.76
CA VAL A 278 -7.36 10.87 14.07
C VAL A 278 -8.51 10.95 15.07
N ALA A 279 -8.44 10.23 16.19
CA ALA A 279 -9.46 10.31 17.23
C ALA A 279 -9.58 11.73 17.83
N LEU A 280 -8.43 12.40 18.05
CA LEU A 280 -8.37 13.80 18.48
C LEU A 280 -9.00 14.75 17.45
N LEU A 281 -8.66 14.59 16.17
CA LEU A 281 -9.22 15.38 15.08
C LEU A 281 -10.74 15.21 14.98
N ILE A 282 -11.24 13.98 15.04
CA ILE A 282 -12.68 13.67 15.00
C ILE A 282 -13.42 14.34 16.15
N ARG A 283 -12.85 14.25 17.36
CA ARG A 283 -13.38 14.92 18.55
C ARG A 283 -13.54 16.41 18.31
N ASP A 284 -12.44 17.06 17.90
CA ASP A 284 -12.37 18.51 17.73
C ASP A 284 -13.29 18.98 16.59
N GLU A 285 -13.45 18.19 15.53
CA GLU A 285 -14.37 18.49 14.44
C GLU A 285 -15.83 18.50 14.88
N ILE A 286 -16.27 17.43 15.55
CA ILE A 286 -17.66 17.30 15.98
C ILE A 286 -17.99 18.34 17.07
N ASP A 287 -17.05 18.60 17.98
CA ASP A 287 -17.25 19.60 19.04
C ASP A 287 -17.31 21.03 18.48
N ALA A 288 -16.56 21.33 17.41
CA ALA A 288 -16.59 22.62 16.72
C ALA A 288 -17.88 22.88 15.93
N ALA A 289 -18.64 21.84 15.58
CA ALA A 289 -19.92 21.99 14.90
C ALA A 289 -21.01 22.60 15.79
N ARG A 290 -20.85 22.56 17.13
CA ARG A 290 -21.80 23.13 18.09
C ARG A 290 -21.99 24.66 17.94
N PRO A 291 -20.94 25.48 17.79
CA PRO A 291 -21.09 26.93 17.62
C PRO A 291 -21.30 27.44 16.18
N LEU A 292 -20.92 26.69 15.13
CA LEU A 292 -20.68 27.28 13.79
C LEU A 292 -21.59 26.81 12.66
N GLY A 293 -22.50 25.86 12.87
CA GLY A 293 -23.57 25.55 11.92
C GLY A 293 -23.17 24.72 10.67
N VAL A 294 -21.92 24.72 10.21
CA VAL A 294 -21.37 23.80 9.19
C VAL A 294 -19.84 23.75 9.32
N VAL A 295 -19.23 22.55 9.26
CA VAL A 295 -17.77 22.41 9.06
C VAL A 295 -17.48 21.61 7.78
N PRO A 296 -16.69 22.15 6.82
CA PRO A 296 -16.32 21.41 5.62
C PRO A 296 -15.35 20.27 5.93
N VAL A 297 -15.81 19.04 5.71
CA VAL A 297 -15.07 17.78 5.92
C VAL A 297 -13.82 17.68 5.01
N GLU A 298 -13.84 18.36 3.86
CA GLU A 298 -12.83 18.29 2.78
C GLU A 298 -11.43 18.79 3.18
N ARG A 299 -11.24 19.33 4.39
CA ARG A 299 -9.94 19.80 4.91
C ARG A 299 -9.51 19.18 6.24
N LEU A 300 -10.15 18.08 6.66
CA LEU A 300 -9.88 17.44 7.95
C LEU A 300 -8.42 16.98 8.10
N ALA A 301 -7.88 16.27 7.10
CA ALA A 301 -6.51 15.76 7.16
C ALA A 301 -5.47 16.89 7.33
N ALA A 302 -5.70 18.05 6.72
CA ALA A 302 -4.82 19.22 6.82
C ALA A 302 -4.81 19.85 8.23
N ARG A 303 -5.78 19.52 9.08
CA ARG A 303 -5.88 19.99 10.47
C ARG A 303 -5.32 19.00 11.48
N MET A 304 -4.76 17.88 11.02
CA MET A 304 -4.15 16.90 11.92
C MET A 304 -2.98 17.51 12.68
N VAL A 305 -2.99 17.30 13.99
CA VAL A 305 -1.88 17.67 14.86
C VAL A 305 -0.63 16.88 14.45
N SER A 306 0.56 17.48 14.57
CA SER A 306 1.83 16.78 14.33
C SER A 306 1.99 15.53 15.21
N ARG A 307 2.63 14.48 14.70
CA ARG A 307 2.90 13.22 15.42
C ARG A 307 3.70 13.39 16.70
N ASP A 308 4.59 14.38 16.71
CA ASP A 308 5.46 14.65 17.85
C ASP A 308 4.85 15.66 18.82
N SER A 309 3.58 16.03 18.61
CA SER A 309 2.88 16.96 19.48
C SER A 309 2.84 16.43 20.92
N PRO A 310 3.23 17.26 21.90
CA PRO A 310 3.14 16.89 23.30
C PRO A 310 1.70 16.61 23.74
N GLU A 311 0.68 17.15 23.06
CA GLU A 311 -0.74 16.86 23.34
C GLU A 311 -1.10 15.38 23.15
N LEU A 312 -0.32 14.64 22.33
CA LEU A 312 -0.54 13.20 22.10
C LEU A 312 0.12 12.33 23.17
N LYS A 313 1.05 12.89 23.95
CA LYS A 313 1.77 12.17 25.01
C LYS A 313 0.85 12.04 26.23
N GLY A 314 0.53 10.81 26.59
CA GLY A 314 -0.33 10.52 27.74
C GLY A 314 -1.82 10.64 27.47
N LEU A 315 -2.23 11.12 26.28
CA LEU A 315 -3.63 11.17 25.86
C LEU A 315 -4.30 9.80 26.04
N ARG A 316 -5.42 9.77 26.76
CA ARG A 316 -6.21 8.56 27.01
C ARG A 316 -7.53 8.60 26.26
N LEU A 317 -8.06 7.43 25.92
CA LEU A 317 -9.36 7.32 25.27
C LEU A 317 -10.49 7.95 26.11
N GLU A 318 -10.43 7.76 27.44
CA GLU A 318 -11.39 8.33 28.40
C GLU A 318 -11.44 9.87 28.31
N GLU A 319 -10.30 10.52 28.10
CA GLU A 319 -10.19 11.98 27.97
C GLU A 319 -10.78 12.49 26.64
N LEU A 320 -10.78 11.66 25.59
CA LEU A 320 -11.39 11.99 24.30
C LEU A 320 -12.91 11.80 24.33
N ILE A 321 -13.39 10.75 25.00
CA ILE A 321 -14.82 10.42 25.08
C ILE A 321 -15.55 11.32 26.06
N SER A 322 -14.88 11.74 27.14
CA SER A 322 -15.44 12.69 28.10
C SER A 322 -15.91 13.96 27.38
N GLY A 323 -17.08 14.50 27.80
CA GLY A 323 -17.70 15.68 27.18
C GLY A 323 -16.75 16.88 27.11
N PRO A 324 -17.08 17.94 26.33
CA PRO A 324 -16.13 18.98 25.95
C PRO A 324 -15.41 19.50 27.18
N THR A 325 -14.12 19.16 27.27
CA THR A 325 -13.25 19.72 28.29
C THR A 325 -13.23 21.21 28.00
N ARG A 326 -13.79 22.03 28.91
CA ARG A 326 -13.57 23.47 28.89
C ARG A 326 -12.05 23.66 28.95
N ARG A 327 -11.37 23.75 27.80
CA ARG A 327 -9.99 24.24 27.75
C ARG A 327 -10.08 25.65 28.31
N GLY A 328 -9.63 25.81 29.55
CA GLY A 328 -9.58 27.09 30.25
C GLY A 328 -8.56 28.01 29.57
N GLY A 329 -8.93 28.54 28.42
CA GLY A 329 -8.29 29.69 27.80
C GLY A 329 -9.12 30.91 28.16
N THR A 330 -8.64 31.70 29.11
CA THR A 330 -9.12 33.06 29.36
C THR A 330 -9.09 33.84 28.05
N TRP A 331 -10.26 34.11 27.47
CA TRP A 331 -10.44 35.26 26.61
C TRP A 331 -10.51 36.47 27.54
N ALA A 332 -9.43 37.26 27.58
CA ALA A 332 -9.45 38.59 28.17
C ALA A 332 -10.26 39.53 27.25
N PRO A 333 -11.01 40.48 27.82
CA PRO A 333 -12.00 41.30 27.11
C PRO A 333 -11.43 42.21 26.03
#